data_AF-L0A0U6-F1
#
_entry.id   AF-L0A0U6-F1
#
_cell.length_a   1.000
_cell.length_b   1.000
_cell.length_c   1.000
_cell.angle_alpha   90.00
_cell.angle_beta   90.00
_cell.angle_gamma   90.00
#
_symmetry.space_group_name_H-M   'P 1'
#
loop_
_entity.id
_entity.type
_entity.pdbx_description
1 polymer ?
#
loop_
_entity_poly.entity_id
_entity_poly.type
_entity_poly.pdbx_seq_one_letter_code
_entity_poly.pdbx_strand_id
1 'polypeptide(L)'
;MAEKDIDKLLSLTDSKYRLSVIIAKRALQLRSGAPSVLPVEQRVRTHNLVTQAMRELAGGKLTIGEELIDEDRMNQEYQRARQAQLQAQLNAERDRERDRDRD
;
A
#
# COMPACT_ATOMS: atom_id res chain seq x y z
N MET A 1 -1.87 -0.22 -24.43
CA MET A 1 -2.26 -1.39 -23.61
C MET A 1 -3.14 -0.88 -22.48
N ALA A 2 -4.41 -1.28 -22.43
CA ALA A 2 -5.27 -0.97 -21.29
C ALA A 2 -4.91 -1.91 -20.12
N GLU A 3 -4.92 -1.41 -18.89
CA GLU A 3 -4.72 -2.22 -17.68
C GLU A 3 -5.78 -3.34 -17.65
N LYS A 4 -5.38 -4.55 -17.24
CA LYS A 4 -6.14 -5.80 -17.43
C LYS A 4 -7.52 -5.82 -16.75
N ASP A 5 -7.78 -4.87 -15.85
CA ASP A 5 -9.00 -4.77 -15.03
C ASP A 5 -9.67 -3.38 -15.11
N ILE A 6 -9.41 -2.59 -16.15
CA ILE A 6 -9.91 -1.22 -16.24
C ILE A 6 -11.44 -1.13 -16.18
N ASP A 7 -12.16 -2.06 -16.83
CA ASP A 7 -13.62 -2.08 -16.85
C ASP A 7 -14.20 -2.36 -15.46
N LYS A 8 -13.53 -3.23 -14.69
CA LYS A 8 -13.88 -3.50 -13.30
C LYS A 8 -13.63 -2.28 -12.43
N LEU A 9 -12.53 -1.57 -12.63
CA LEU A 9 -12.25 -0.34 -11.88
C LEU A 9 -13.28 0.75 -12.16
N LEU A 10 -13.70 0.89 -13.41
CA LEU A 10 -14.72 1.84 -13.82
C LEU A 10 -16.09 1.52 -13.21
N SER A 11 -16.41 0.26 -12.91
CA SER A 11 -17.68 -0.11 -12.26
C SER A 11 -17.68 0.07 -10.74
N LEU A 12 -16.51 0.28 -10.11
CA LEU A 12 -16.42 0.52 -8.65
C LEU A 12 -16.86 1.93 -8.24
N THR A 13 -16.97 2.86 -9.18
CA THR A 13 -17.29 4.25 -8.90
C THR A 13 -18.27 4.80 -9.93
N ASP A 14 -19.07 5.76 -9.49
CA ASP A 14 -19.99 6.55 -10.30
C ASP A 14 -19.28 7.51 -11.29
N SER A 15 -18.02 7.87 -11.02
CA SER A 15 -17.28 8.87 -11.80
C SER A 15 -15.82 8.48 -12.05
N LYS A 16 -15.38 8.63 -13.30
CA LYS A 16 -13.97 8.41 -13.73
C LYS A 16 -12.98 9.29 -12.97
N TYR A 17 -13.41 10.50 -12.61
CA TYR A 17 -12.58 11.43 -11.83
C TYR A 17 -12.43 10.96 -10.39
N ARG A 18 -13.51 10.45 -9.79
CA ARG A 18 -13.49 9.88 -8.44
C ARG A 18 -12.55 8.68 -8.37
N LEU A 19 -12.63 7.77 -9.35
CA LEU A 19 -11.70 6.65 -9.48
C LEU A 19 -10.24 7.11 -9.53
N SER A 20 -9.94 8.14 -10.32
CA SER A 20 -8.59 8.70 -10.45
C SER A 20 -8.07 9.23 -9.11
N VAL A 21 -8.91 9.94 -8.35
CA VAL A 21 -8.56 10.47 -7.02
C VAL A 21 -8.33 9.33 -6.03
N ILE A 22 -9.18 8.30 -6.03
CA ILE A 22 -9.04 7.13 -5.15
C ILE A 22 -7.72 6.40 -5.42
N ILE A 23 -7.40 6.14 -6.69
CA ILE A 23 -6.14 5.50 -7.09
C ILE A 23 -4.95 6.35 -6.63
N ALA A 24 -4.99 7.66 -6.84
CA ALA A 24 -3.92 8.57 -6.44
C ALA A 24 -3.73 8.61 -4.91
N LYS A 25 -4.82 8.75 -4.14
CA LYS A 25 -4.78 8.71 -2.67
C LYS A 25 -4.21 7.38 -2.17
N ARG A 26 -4.62 6.25 -2.76
CA ARG A 26 -4.09 4.95 -2.37
C ARG A 26 -2.60 4.78 -2.71
N ALA A 27 -2.17 5.23 -3.88
CA ALA A 27 -0.74 5.22 -4.23
C ALA A 27 0.10 6.08 -3.26
N LEU A 28 -0.44 7.21 -2.79
CA LEU A 28 0.22 8.04 -1.78
C LEU A 28 0.30 7.33 -0.42
N GLN A 29 -0.76 6.63 0.01
CA GLN A 29 -0.71 5.81 1.24
C GLN A 29 0.38 4.74 1.16
N LEU A 30 0.46 4.01 0.04
CA LEU A 30 1.52 3.01 -0.18
C LEU A 30 2.92 3.64 -0.12
N ARG A 31 3.09 4.82 -0.71
CA ARG A 31 4.35 5.59 -0.63
C ARG A 31 4.69 6.00 0.81
N SER A 32 3.68 6.33 1.62
CA SER A 32 3.83 6.69 3.03
C SER A 32 4.12 5.50 3.95
N GLY A 33 4.10 4.26 3.42
CA GLY A 33 4.39 3.05 4.17
C GLY A 33 3.15 2.27 4.62
N ALA A 34 1.97 2.59 4.09
CA ALA A 34 0.79 1.77 4.33
C ALA A 34 1.02 0.34 3.77
N PRO A 35 0.58 -0.70 4.49
CA PRO A 35 0.74 -2.07 4.02
C PRO A 35 -0.07 -2.29 2.73
N SER A 36 0.56 -2.97 1.79
CA SER A 36 -0.12 -3.45 0.58
C SER A 36 -1.00 -4.65 0.93
N VAL A 37 -2.18 -4.72 0.31
CA VAL A 37 -3.12 -5.86 0.44
C VAL A 37 -2.94 -6.90 -0.67
N LEU A 38 -1.98 -6.66 -1.59
CA LEU A 38 -1.57 -7.62 -2.61
C LEU A 38 -0.73 -8.75 -2.00
N PRO A 39 -0.80 -9.96 -2.56
CA PRO A 39 0.16 -11.02 -2.28
C PRO A 39 1.60 -10.56 -2.56
N VAL A 40 2.56 -11.10 -1.80
CA VAL A 40 3.98 -10.70 -1.88
C VAL A 40 4.52 -10.87 -3.29
N GLU A 41 4.13 -11.93 -3.99
CA GLU A 41 4.56 -12.28 -5.34
C GLU A 41 4.11 -11.23 -6.36
N GLN A 42 2.91 -10.69 -6.18
CA GLN A 42 2.36 -9.65 -7.06
C GLN A 42 2.98 -8.28 -6.75
N ARG A 43 3.21 -8.00 -5.46
CA ARG A 43 3.85 -6.76 -4.99
C ARG A 43 5.28 -6.63 -5.50
N VAL A 44 6.08 -7.69 -5.43
CA VAL A 44 7.49 -7.67 -5.86
C VAL A 44 7.62 -7.46 -7.37
N ARG A 45 6.65 -7.95 -8.16
CA ARG A 45 6.64 -7.79 -9.62
C ARG A 45 6.20 -6.41 -10.10
N THR A 46 5.75 -5.52 -9.23
CA THR A 46 5.14 -4.26 -9.64
C THR A 46 5.64 -3.13 -8.78
N HIS A 47 6.67 -2.41 -9.24
CA HIS A 47 7.23 -1.27 -8.51
C HIS A 47 6.38 0.00 -8.61
N ASN A 48 5.56 0.13 -9.65
CA ASN A 48 4.70 1.29 -9.83
C ASN A 48 3.53 1.25 -8.83
N LEU A 49 3.51 2.24 -7.91
CA LEU A 49 2.51 2.34 -6.86
C LEU A 49 1.09 2.59 -7.39
N VAL A 50 0.95 3.28 -8.53
CA VAL A 50 -0.36 3.49 -9.18
C VAL A 50 -0.91 2.16 -9.69
N THR A 51 -0.06 1.36 -10.34
CA THR A 51 -0.43 0.01 -10.80
C THR A 51 -0.75 -0.92 -9.62
N GLN A 52 0.00 -0.83 -8.52
CA GLN A 52 -0.35 -1.56 -7.30
C GLN A 52 -1.72 -1.14 -6.76
N ALA A 53 -1.97 0.16 -6.63
CA ALA A 53 -3.24 0.69 -6.15
C ALA A 53 -4.43 0.25 -7.02
N MET A 54 -4.28 0.28 -8.34
CA MET A 54 -5.29 -0.24 -9.28
C MET A 54 -5.58 -1.72 -9.03
N ARG A 55 -4.56 -2.56 -8.87
CA ARG A 55 -4.75 -3.99 -8.61
C ARG A 55 -5.37 -4.27 -7.24
N GLU A 56 -5.02 -3.48 -6.23
CA GLU A 56 -5.63 -3.60 -4.90
C GLU A 56 -7.12 -3.27 -4.92
N LEU A 57 -7.50 -2.21 -5.64
CA LEU A 57 -8.91 -1.83 -5.84
C LEU A 57 -9.66 -2.91 -6.61
N ALA A 58 -9.08 -3.42 -7.71
CA ALA A 58 -9.66 -4.52 -8.48
C ALA A 58 -9.81 -5.81 -7.64
N GLY A 59 -8.97 -6.00 -6.63
CA GLY A 59 -9.04 -7.12 -5.69
C GLY A 59 -10.20 -7.06 -4.69
N GLY A 60 -10.90 -5.92 -4.57
CA GLY A 60 -12.07 -5.77 -3.70
C GLY A 60 -11.78 -5.80 -2.19
N LYS A 61 -10.51 -5.70 -1.80
CA LYS A 61 -10.07 -5.69 -0.39
C LYS A 61 -10.06 -4.30 0.25
N LEU A 62 -10.30 -3.26 -0.56
CA LEU A 62 -10.32 -1.87 -0.11
C LEU A 62 -11.77 -1.39 -0.05
N THR A 63 -12.09 -0.62 0.98
CA THR A 63 -13.38 0.08 1.10
C THR A 63 -13.25 1.48 0.51
N ILE A 64 -14.20 1.87 -0.33
CA ILE A 64 -14.27 3.20 -0.96
C ILE A 64 -15.48 3.92 -0.37
N GLY A 65 -15.30 5.15 0.09
CA GLY A 65 -16.36 5.95 0.68
C GLY A 65 -15.85 7.29 1.16
N GLU A 66 -16.77 8.08 1.69
CA GLU A 66 -16.50 9.37 2.33
C GLU A 66 -16.62 9.20 3.85
N GLU A 67 -15.91 10.04 4.60
CA GLU A 67 -15.96 10.09 6.08
C GLU A 67 -15.63 8.74 6.78
N LEU A 68 -14.82 7.89 6.15
CA LEU A 68 -14.49 6.57 6.67
C LEU A 68 -13.69 6.62 7.98
N ILE A 69 -12.63 7.42 8.02
CA ILE A 69 -11.68 7.52 9.13
C ILE A 69 -11.13 8.95 9.17
N ASP A 70 -10.83 9.43 10.37
CA ASP A 70 -10.06 10.66 10.59
C ASP A 70 -8.68 10.57 9.88
N GLU A 71 -8.43 11.47 8.93
CA GLU A 71 -7.23 11.48 8.09
C GLU A 71 -5.96 11.74 8.92
N ASP A 72 -6.02 12.59 9.95
CA ASP A 72 -4.86 12.94 10.77
C ASP A 72 -4.43 11.76 11.63
N ARG A 73 -5.41 11.09 12.25
CA ARG A 73 -5.16 9.85 13.00
C ARG A 73 -4.58 8.77 12.08
N MET A 74 -5.15 8.58 10.90
CA MET A 74 -4.67 7.60 9.92
C MET A 74 -3.20 7.86 9.54
N ASN A 75 -2.85 9.13 9.28
CA ASN A 75 -1.48 9.51 8.91
C ASN A 75 -0.48 9.24 10.04
N GLN A 76 -0.84 9.54 11.29
CA GLN A 76 -0.01 9.24 12.46
C GLN A 76 0.22 7.73 12.64
N GLU A 77 -0.83 6.92 12.48
CA GLU A 77 -0.73 5.46 12.58
C GLU A 77 0.20 4.88 11.49
N TYR A 78 0.13 5.38 10.25
CA TYR A 78 1.06 4.96 9.19
C TYR A 78 2.51 5.34 9.49
N GLN A 79 2.76 6.55 9.99
CA GLN A 79 4.11 6.97 10.37
C GLN A 79 4.67 6.09 11.48
N ARG A 80 3.87 5.78 12.50
CA ARG A 80 4.25 4.87 13.59
C ARG A 80 4.54 3.47 13.07
N ALA A 81 3.69 2.92 12.21
CA ALA A 81 3.90 1.60 11.62
C ALA A 81 5.19 1.52 10.79
N ARG A 82 5.48 2.57 10.00
CA ARG A 82 6.72 2.67 9.21
C ARG A 82 7.96 2.73 10.10
N GLN A 83 7.93 3.53 11.16
CA GLN A 83 9.03 3.61 12.13
C GLN A 83 9.26 2.26 12.82
N ALA A 84 8.20 1.59 13.25
CA ALA A 84 8.28 0.27 13.87
C ALA A 84 8.88 -0.78 12.90
N GLN A 85 8.49 -0.77 11.63
CA GLN A 85 9.05 -1.66 10.61
C GLN A 85 10.55 -1.40 10.36
N LEU A 86 10.96 -0.14 10.29
CA LEU A 86 12.37 0.22 10.11
C LEU A 86 13.20 -0.23 11.32
N GLN A 87 12.68 -0.01 12.53
CA GLN A 87 13.35 -0.41 13.76
C GLN A 87 13.47 -1.94 13.88
N ALA A 88 12.42 -2.68 13.49
CA ALA A 88 12.48 -4.15 13.44
C ALA A 88 13.53 -4.66 12.45
N GLN A 89 13.67 -4.02 11.28
CA GLN A 89 14.71 -4.37 10.30
C GLN A 89 16.12 -4.12 10.85
N LEU A 90 16.35 -2.96 11.47
CA LEU A 90 17.64 -2.63 12.10
C LEU A 90 18.01 -3.60 13.23
N ASN A 91 17.04 -3.97 14.07
CA ASN A 91 17.26 -4.93 15.14
C ASN A 91 17.61 -6.31 14.58
N ALA A 92 16.87 -6.78 13.56
CA ALA A 92 17.14 -8.06 12.91
C ALA A 92 18.51 -8.09 12.21
N GLU A 93 18.97 -6.96 11.66
CA GLU A 93 20.30 -6.84 11.07
C GLU A 93 21.41 -6.91 12.14
N ARG A 94 21.24 -6.19 13.26
CA ARG A 94 22.16 -6.25 14.41
C ARG A 94 22.25 -7.65 15.03
N ASP A 95 21.14 -8.38 15.10
CA ASP A 95 21.13 -9.75 15.61
C ASP A 95 21.96 -10.68 14.71
N ARG A 96 21.79 -10.57 13.38
CA ARG A 96 22.57 -11.33 12.40
C ARG A 96 24.06 -10.99 12.38
N GLU A 97 24.43 -9.75 12.69
CA GLU A 97 25.84 -9.36 12.85
C GLU A 97 26.45 -10.00 14.10
N ARG A 98 25.75 -9.94 15.23
CA ARG A 98 26.19 -10.58 16.49
C ARG A 98 26.36 -12.09 16.38
N ASP A 99 25.49 -12.75 15.62
CA ASP A 99 25.60 -14.20 15.38
C ASP A 99 26.79 -14.54 14.47
N ARG A 100 27.09 -13.71 13.46
CA ARG A 100 28.26 -13.90 12.59
C ARG A 100 29.60 -13.71 13.29
N ASP A 101 29.69 -12.82 14.27
CA ASP A 101 30.93 -12.58 15.03
C ASP A 101 31.20 -13.66 16.10
N ARG A 102 30.28 -14.62 16.29
CA ARG A 102 30.37 -15.68 17.31
C ARG A 102 30.84 -17.04 16.79
N ASP A 103 30.90 -17.23 15.47
CA ASP A 103 31.38 -18.43 14.77
C ASP A 103 32.82 -18.26 14.27
#